data_AF-A0A521GV04-F1
#
_entry.id   AF-A0A521GV04-F1
#
_cell.length_a   1.000
_cell.length_b   1.000
_cell.length_c   1.000
_cell.angle_alpha   90.00
_cell.angle_beta   90.00
_cell.angle_gamma   90.00
#
_symmetry.space_group_name_H-M   'P 1'
#
loop_
_entity.id
_entity.type
_entity.pdbx_description
1 polymer ?
#
loop_
_entity_poly.entity_id
_entity_poly.type
_entity_poly.pdbx_seq_one_letter_code
_entity_poly.pdbx_strand_id
1 'polypeptide(L)'
;MKALLALAILLAATFTLVSWRERASAWRELARAAAPAVPEGTLQPPQQRILRDALGAVTSAPSASAVVTALGDWGLAVAPAGAGLLEGSEAGLAARSELARWMEQPLPPATRARALRIEGSADGRSLQLRADFAGPAPECLRLLEHLLAAPLGRGYLADPQRVQLGAAGGGAAQLVLWLHVTPAQRFFEPRAGV
;
A
#
# COMPACT_ATOMS: atom_id res chain seq x y z
N MET A 1 -8.37 9.42 31.74
CA MET A 1 -9.03 8.79 30.58
C MET A 1 -8.38 9.13 29.23
N LYS A 2 -8.24 10.40 28.84
CA LYS A 2 -7.64 10.79 27.54
C LYS A 2 -6.20 10.29 27.33
N ALA A 3 -5.36 10.33 28.36
CA ALA A 3 -3.97 9.85 28.27
C ALA A 3 -3.87 8.31 28.11
N LEU A 4 -4.75 7.54 28.77
CA LEU A 4 -4.79 6.08 28.64
C LEU A 4 -5.31 5.65 27.26
N LEU A 5 -6.30 6.37 26.71
CA LEU A 5 -6.80 6.14 25.36
C LEU A 5 -5.71 6.46 24.33
N ALA A 6 -5.00 7.59 24.47
CA ALA A 6 -3.90 7.95 23.59
C ALA A 6 -2.77 6.90 23.63
N LEU A 7 -2.42 6.39 24.81
CA LEU A 7 -1.41 5.33 24.96
C LEU A 7 -1.85 4.01 24.31
N ALA A 8 -3.11 3.60 24.50
CA ALA A 8 -3.65 2.39 23.88
C ALA A 8 -3.67 2.49 22.34
N ILE A 9 -4.05 3.65 21.81
CA ILE A 9 -4.00 3.93 20.37
C ILE A 9 -2.57 3.85 19.84
N LEU A 10 -1.61 4.43 20.56
CA LEU A 10 -0.19 4.42 20.18
C LEU A 10 0.38 3.00 20.17
N LEU A 11 0.07 2.21 21.20
CA LEU A 11 0.49 0.80 21.31
C LEU A 11 -0.10 -0.04 20.20
N ALA A 12 -1.41 0.10 19.92
CA ALA A 12 -2.07 -0.62 18.84
C ALA A 12 -1.47 -0.27 17.46
N ALA A 13 -1.33 1.03 17.16
CA ALA A 13 -0.72 1.47 15.89
C ALA A 13 0.72 0.97 15.74
N THR A 14 1.50 0.96 16.82
CA THR A 14 2.87 0.45 16.84
C THR A 14 2.88 -1.06 16.60
N PHE A 15 2.00 -1.81 17.25
CA PHE A 15 1.86 -3.26 17.04
C PHE A 15 1.45 -3.59 15.60
N THR A 16 0.49 -2.87 15.02
CA THR A 16 0.10 -3.05 13.61
C THR A 16 1.27 -2.77 12.67
N LEU A 17 2.09 -1.77 12.97
CA LEU A 17 3.27 -1.44 12.16
C LEU A 17 4.40 -2.47 12.30
N VAL A 18 4.63 -3.00 13.50
CA VAL A 18 5.62 -4.06 13.78
C VAL A 18 5.19 -5.36 13.11
N SER A 19 3.95 -5.80 13.30
CA SER A 19 3.41 -6.99 12.65
C SER A 19 3.34 -6.86 11.13
N TRP A 20 3.12 -5.64 10.61
CA TRP A 20 3.30 -5.36 9.19
C TRP A 20 4.76 -5.55 8.78
N ARG A 21 5.72 -4.95 9.51
CA ARG A 21 7.15 -5.08 9.21
C ARG A 21 7.62 -6.52 9.20
N GLU A 22 7.15 -7.33 10.14
CA GLU A 22 7.43 -8.77 10.22
C GLU A 22 6.82 -9.53 9.04
N ARG A 23 5.56 -9.26 8.69
CA ARG A 23 4.93 -9.85 7.50
C ARG A 23 5.61 -9.41 6.21
N ALA A 24 6.02 -8.15 6.12
CA ALA A 24 6.74 -7.59 5.00
C ALA A 24 8.19 -8.07 4.95
N SER A 25 8.84 -8.34 6.09
CA SER A 25 10.18 -8.95 6.13
C SER A 25 10.10 -10.42 5.76
N ALA A 26 9.14 -11.17 6.31
CA ALA A 26 8.85 -12.54 5.92
C ALA A 26 8.50 -12.62 4.43
N TRP A 27 7.71 -11.69 3.90
CA TRP A 27 7.43 -11.61 2.46
C TRP A 27 8.66 -11.21 1.65
N ARG A 28 9.47 -10.26 2.11
CA ARG A 28 10.75 -9.90 1.48
C ARG A 28 11.76 -11.03 1.55
N GLU A 29 11.74 -11.85 2.59
CA GLU A 29 12.55 -13.06 2.73
C GLU A 29 12.00 -14.17 1.86
N LEU A 30 10.69 -14.33 1.73
CA LEU A 30 10.08 -15.29 0.80
C LEU A 30 10.39 -14.88 -0.65
N ALA A 31 10.30 -13.59 -0.96
CA ALA A 31 10.74 -13.00 -2.22
C ALA A 31 12.25 -13.19 -2.44
N ARG A 32 13.11 -12.95 -1.43
CA ARG A 32 14.58 -13.13 -1.53
C ARG A 32 15.04 -14.59 -1.53
N ALA A 33 14.34 -15.48 -0.84
CA ALA A 33 14.62 -16.91 -0.78
C ALA A 33 14.05 -17.63 -2.01
N ALA A 34 12.96 -17.12 -2.58
CA ALA A 34 12.45 -17.55 -3.88
C ALA A 34 13.17 -16.89 -5.07
N ALA A 35 13.93 -15.81 -4.85
CA ALA A 35 14.84 -15.26 -5.84
C ALA A 35 16.20 -15.96 -5.75
N PRO A 36 16.55 -16.85 -6.68
CA PRO A 36 17.95 -17.21 -6.81
C PRO A 36 18.73 -15.94 -7.14
N ALA A 37 19.94 -15.78 -6.61
CA ALA A 37 20.90 -14.84 -7.19
C ALA A 37 20.96 -15.16 -8.69
N VAL A 38 20.56 -14.22 -9.54
CA VAL A 38 20.43 -14.45 -10.99
C VAL A 38 21.80 -14.18 -11.62
N PRO A 39 22.62 -15.19 -11.94
CA PRO A 39 23.61 -15.01 -12.98
C PRO A 39 22.85 -14.71 -14.27
N GLU A 40 23.25 -13.64 -14.96
CA GLU A 40 22.64 -13.21 -16.22
C GLU A 40 22.44 -14.42 -17.15
N GLY A 41 21.17 -14.77 -17.40
CA GLY A 41 20.79 -15.70 -18.48
C GLY A 41 20.14 -17.05 -18.13
N THR A 42 19.83 -17.42 -16.87
CA THR A 42 19.44 -18.83 -16.57
C THR A 42 18.31 -19.05 -15.56
N LEU A 43 17.23 -18.26 -15.56
CA LEU A 43 16.03 -18.68 -14.81
C LEU A 43 15.33 -19.84 -15.55
N GLN A 44 15.27 -21.03 -14.94
CA GLN A 44 14.57 -22.18 -15.54
C GLN A 44 13.04 -21.96 -15.55
N PRO A 45 12.29 -22.49 -16.55
CA PRO A 45 10.83 -22.34 -16.65
C PRO A 45 10.02 -22.65 -15.37
N PRO A 46 10.32 -23.70 -14.57
CA PRO A 46 9.56 -23.98 -13.34
C PRO A 46 9.80 -22.95 -12.23
N GLN A 47 11.00 -22.37 -12.11
CA GLN A 47 11.29 -21.32 -11.13
C GLN A 47 10.60 -20.01 -11.53
N GLN A 48 10.59 -19.69 -12.82
CA GLN A 48 9.80 -18.56 -13.34
C GLN A 48 8.30 -18.75 -13.08
N ARG A 49 7.80 -19.99 -13.11
CA ARG A 49 6.42 -20.31 -12.79
C ARG A 49 6.12 -20.08 -11.31
N ILE A 50 6.94 -20.62 -10.40
CA ILE A 50 6.77 -20.45 -8.95
C ILE A 50 6.86 -18.98 -8.53
N LEU A 51 7.84 -18.23 -9.05
CA LEU A 51 7.94 -16.78 -8.78
C LEU A 51 6.74 -16.02 -9.35
N ARG A 52 6.28 -16.35 -10.55
CA ARG A 52 5.10 -15.73 -11.18
C ARG A 52 3.81 -16.08 -10.44
N ASP A 53 3.68 -17.30 -9.95
CA ASP A 53 2.53 -17.78 -9.18
C ASP A 53 2.52 -17.17 -7.76
N ALA A 54 3.70 -17.02 -7.14
CA ALA A 54 3.85 -16.43 -5.81
C ALA A 54 3.73 -14.90 -5.81
N LEU A 55 4.30 -14.24 -6.82
CA LEU A 55 4.27 -12.79 -6.94
C LEU A 55 3.00 -12.31 -7.63
N GLY A 56 2.41 -13.09 -8.54
CA GLY A 56 1.32 -12.65 -9.40
C GLY A 56 1.77 -11.59 -10.42
N ALA A 57 1.06 -11.48 -11.53
CA ALA A 57 1.26 -10.38 -12.48
C ALA A 57 0.23 -9.27 -12.18
N VAL A 58 0.64 -7.99 -12.25
CA VAL A 58 -0.29 -6.85 -12.13
C VAL A 58 -1.14 -6.68 -13.41
N THR A 59 -1.54 -7.75 -14.08
CA THR A 59 -2.07 -7.69 -15.44
C THR A 59 -3.55 -7.37 -15.53
N SER A 60 -4.24 -7.30 -14.39
CA SER A 60 -5.70 -7.15 -14.31
C SER A 60 -6.15 -5.98 -13.42
N ALA A 61 -5.36 -4.91 -13.35
CA ALA A 61 -5.78 -3.74 -12.58
C ALA A 61 -6.96 -3.02 -13.27
N PRO A 62 -7.97 -2.54 -12.51
CA PRO A 62 -9.07 -1.73 -13.05
C PRO A 62 -8.55 -0.45 -13.70
N SER A 63 -9.29 0.12 -14.67
CA SER A 63 -8.88 1.35 -15.35
C SER A 63 -8.67 2.52 -14.37
N ALA A 64 -7.81 3.48 -14.73
CA ALA A 64 -7.56 4.65 -13.88
C ALA A 64 -8.85 5.44 -13.58
N SER A 65 -9.71 5.61 -14.59
CA SER A 65 -11.02 6.24 -14.42
C SER A 65 -11.92 5.49 -13.44
N ALA A 66 -12.02 4.16 -13.56
CA ALA A 66 -12.83 3.35 -12.65
C ALA A 66 -12.32 3.43 -11.20
N VAL A 67 -11.00 3.42 -11.00
CA VAL A 67 -10.39 3.61 -9.67
C VAL A 67 -10.70 5.00 -9.12
N VAL A 68 -10.54 6.06 -9.91
CA VAL A 68 -10.83 7.43 -9.46
C VAL A 68 -12.30 7.61 -9.09
N THR A 69 -13.22 7.03 -9.88
CA THR A 69 -14.65 7.01 -9.55
C THR A 69 -14.91 6.28 -8.23
N ALA A 70 -14.39 5.05 -8.08
CA ALA A 70 -14.60 4.26 -6.88
C ALA A 70 -13.98 4.93 -5.62
N LEU A 71 -12.85 5.62 -5.76
CA LEU A 71 -12.27 6.44 -4.69
C LEU A 71 -13.19 7.60 -4.30
N GLY A 72 -13.84 8.23 -5.27
CA GLY A 72 -14.87 9.24 -5.04
C GLY A 72 -16.06 8.69 -4.26
N ASP A 73 -16.53 7.49 -4.60
CA ASP A 73 -17.59 6.77 -3.86
C ASP A 73 -17.13 6.40 -2.44
N TRP A 74 -15.84 6.12 -2.27
CA TRP A 74 -15.16 5.97 -0.98
C TRP A 74 -14.90 7.31 -0.28
N GLY A 75 -15.31 8.45 -0.84
CA GLY A 75 -15.15 9.78 -0.23
C GLY A 75 -13.72 10.34 -0.26
N LEU A 76 -12.80 9.75 -1.04
CA LEU A 76 -11.46 10.28 -1.25
C LEU A 76 -11.44 11.25 -2.43
N ALA A 77 -11.10 12.52 -2.17
CA ALA A 77 -10.77 13.45 -3.23
C ALA A 77 -9.34 13.20 -3.74
N VAL A 78 -9.21 12.83 -5.02
CA VAL A 78 -7.91 12.65 -5.68
C VAL A 78 -7.49 13.98 -6.32
N ALA A 79 -6.26 14.43 -6.03
CA ALA A 79 -5.74 15.64 -6.67
C ALA A 79 -5.58 15.43 -8.19
N PRO A 80 -5.97 16.39 -9.06
CA PRO A 80 -5.93 16.23 -10.52
C PRO A 80 -4.54 15.85 -11.06
N ALA A 81 -3.48 16.46 -10.52
CA ALA A 81 -2.10 16.16 -10.92
C ALA A 81 -1.67 14.72 -10.59
N GLY A 82 -2.25 14.12 -9.54
CA GLY A 82 -1.95 12.75 -9.13
C GLY A 82 -2.71 11.69 -9.92
N ALA A 83 -3.88 12.01 -10.45
CA ALA A 83 -4.70 11.05 -11.21
C ALA A 83 -4.00 10.56 -12.48
N GLY A 84 -3.28 11.45 -13.19
CA GLY A 84 -2.52 11.09 -14.39
C GLY A 84 -1.37 10.10 -14.12
N LEU A 85 -0.85 10.02 -12.89
CA LEU A 85 0.21 9.08 -12.53
C LEU A 85 -0.29 7.62 -12.46
N LEU A 86 -1.61 7.41 -12.42
CA LEU A 86 -2.21 6.07 -12.45
C LEU A 86 -2.24 5.47 -13.87
N GLU A 87 -1.92 6.26 -14.89
CA GLU A 87 -2.02 5.88 -16.29
C GLU A 87 -0.75 5.20 -16.81
N GLY A 88 -0.94 4.24 -17.73
CA GLY A 88 0.05 3.76 -18.72
C GLY A 88 1.38 3.16 -18.23
N SER A 89 1.71 3.27 -16.94
CA SER A 89 2.98 2.86 -16.36
C SER A 89 2.83 1.64 -15.46
N GLU A 90 3.90 0.87 -15.26
CA GLU A 90 3.92 -0.27 -14.32
C GLU A 90 3.62 0.18 -12.89
N ALA A 91 4.16 1.33 -12.47
CA ALA A 91 3.94 1.89 -11.15
C ALA A 91 2.47 2.36 -10.98
N GLY A 92 1.89 2.97 -12.01
CA GLY A 92 0.46 3.30 -12.04
C GLY A 92 -0.44 2.07 -12.00
N LEU A 93 -0.08 1.00 -12.70
CA LEU A 93 -0.77 -0.29 -12.68
C LEU A 93 -0.72 -0.94 -11.28
N ALA A 94 0.43 -0.90 -10.62
CA ALA A 94 0.62 -1.35 -9.24
C ALA A 94 -0.23 -0.52 -8.26
N ALA A 95 -0.19 0.81 -8.36
CA ALA A 95 -0.98 1.70 -7.52
C ALA A 95 -2.49 1.48 -7.71
N ARG A 96 -2.98 1.29 -8.95
CA ARG A 96 -4.39 0.96 -9.21
C ARG A 96 -4.81 -0.35 -8.55
N SER A 97 -3.93 -1.35 -8.57
CA SER A 97 -4.20 -2.64 -7.92
C SER A 97 -4.23 -2.54 -6.40
N GLU A 98 -3.38 -1.69 -5.82
CA GLU A 98 -3.37 -1.39 -4.38
C GLU A 98 -4.60 -0.61 -3.94
N LEU A 99 -4.98 0.43 -4.69
CA LEU A 99 -6.18 1.19 -4.41
C LEU A 99 -7.44 0.32 -4.57
N ALA A 100 -7.48 -0.54 -5.58
CA ALA A 100 -8.56 -1.53 -5.73
C ALA A 100 -8.66 -2.46 -4.52
N ARG A 101 -7.51 -2.93 -3.99
CA ARG A 101 -7.46 -3.76 -2.78
C ARG A 101 -8.03 -3.02 -1.56
N TRP A 102 -7.73 -1.73 -1.39
CA TRP A 102 -8.29 -0.97 -0.28
C TRP A 102 -9.82 -0.96 -0.35
N MET A 103 -10.37 -0.83 -1.55
CA MET A 103 -11.82 -0.74 -1.78
C MET A 103 -12.55 -2.08 -1.70
N GLU A 104 -11.85 -3.21 -1.50
CA GLU A 104 -12.48 -4.53 -1.28
C GLU A 104 -13.26 -4.60 0.02
N GLN A 105 -12.97 -3.71 0.97
CA GLN A 105 -13.77 -3.52 2.17
C GLN A 105 -14.40 -2.14 2.12
N PRO A 106 -15.66 -1.98 2.57
CA PRO A 106 -16.24 -0.65 2.71
C PRO A 106 -15.52 0.14 3.83
N LEU A 107 -15.55 1.47 3.74
CA LEU A 107 -15.10 2.29 4.86
C LEU A 107 -15.99 2.05 6.09
N PRO A 108 -15.39 2.02 7.30
CA PRO A 108 -16.17 2.01 8.53
C PRO A 108 -17.13 3.22 8.57
N PRO A 109 -18.38 3.05 9.03
CA PRO A 109 -19.44 4.05 8.84
C PRO A 109 -19.20 5.39 9.54
N ALA A 110 -18.42 5.44 10.62
CA ALA A 110 -18.07 6.70 11.27
C ALA A 110 -16.70 7.25 10.83
N THR A 111 -16.02 6.55 9.91
CA THR A 111 -14.78 7.00 9.30
C THR A 111 -15.06 7.74 7.99
N ARG A 112 -14.53 8.95 7.89
CA ARG A 112 -14.59 9.80 6.71
C ARG A 112 -13.25 9.81 6.03
N ALA A 113 -13.21 9.38 4.78
CA ALA A 113 -12.07 9.67 3.93
C ALA A 113 -12.08 11.15 3.52
N ARG A 114 -10.90 11.72 3.27
CA ARG A 114 -10.76 13.15 2.95
C ARG A 114 -10.04 13.38 1.65
N ALA A 115 -8.82 12.88 1.55
CA ALA A 115 -7.95 13.17 0.43
C ALA A 115 -7.01 12.01 0.13
N LEU A 116 -6.77 11.78 -1.15
CA LEU A 116 -5.69 10.95 -1.66
C LEU A 116 -4.76 11.81 -2.51
N ARG A 117 -3.48 11.84 -2.15
CA ARG A 117 -2.42 12.39 -3.02
C ARG A 117 -1.61 11.24 -3.58
N ILE A 118 -1.29 11.37 -4.87
CA ILE A 118 -0.50 10.40 -5.61
C ILE A 118 0.66 11.20 -6.18
N GLU A 119 1.88 10.80 -5.85
CA GLU A 119 3.10 11.50 -6.21
C GLU A 119 4.08 10.51 -6.85
N GLY A 120 4.80 10.95 -7.87
CA GLY A 120 5.89 10.17 -8.46
C GLY A 120 7.06 10.12 -7.50
N SER A 121 7.66 8.94 -7.32
CA SER A 121 8.93 8.84 -6.59
C SER A 121 10.08 9.41 -7.42
N ALA A 122 11.14 9.86 -6.75
CA ALA A 122 12.37 10.34 -7.39
C ALA A 122 13.05 9.28 -8.26
N ASP A 123 12.80 7.99 -8.00
CA ASP A 123 13.32 6.88 -8.82
C ASP A 123 12.58 6.70 -10.15
N GLY A 124 11.45 7.38 -10.37
CA GLY A 124 10.61 7.28 -11.57
C GLY A 124 9.97 5.91 -11.80
N ARG A 125 10.12 4.97 -10.86
CA ARG A 125 9.73 3.55 -10.98
C ARG A 125 8.68 3.13 -9.96
N SER A 126 8.30 4.04 -9.08
CA SER A 126 7.38 3.80 -7.98
C SER A 126 6.51 5.03 -7.72
N LEU A 127 5.41 4.83 -7.01
CA LEU A 127 4.50 5.91 -6.63
C LEU A 127 4.38 6.00 -5.11
N GLN A 128 4.18 7.22 -4.62
CA GLN A 128 3.82 7.49 -3.24
C GLN A 128 2.32 7.78 -3.17
N LEU A 129 1.62 7.03 -2.33
CA LEU A 129 0.21 7.23 -2.00
C LEU A 129 0.11 7.83 -0.61
N ARG A 130 -0.56 8.97 -0.49
CA ARG A 130 -0.86 9.59 0.81
C ARG A 130 -2.36 9.71 0.98
N ALA A 131 -2.91 8.96 1.92
CA ALA A 131 -4.35 8.99 2.23
C ALA A 131 -4.60 9.60 3.61
N ASP A 132 -5.65 10.43 3.72
CA ASP A 132 -6.10 11.07 4.97
C ASP A 132 -7.53 10.62 5.29
N PHE A 133 -7.72 10.12 6.52
CA PHE A 133 -8.99 9.67 7.07
C PHE A 133 -9.21 10.30 8.45
N ALA A 134 -10.48 10.50 8.81
CA ALA A 134 -10.86 10.96 10.14
C ALA A 134 -12.06 10.16 10.65
N GLY A 135 -12.02 9.70 11.89
CA GLY A 135 -13.10 8.90 12.47
C GLY A 135 -12.83 8.54 13.92
N PRO A 136 -13.67 7.73 14.58
CA PRO A 136 -13.37 7.20 15.90
C PRO A 136 -12.05 6.41 15.88
N ALA A 137 -11.24 6.56 16.93
CA ALA A 137 -9.92 5.90 16.97
C ALA A 137 -9.96 4.37 16.76
N PRO A 138 -10.92 3.59 17.32
CA PRO A 138 -10.99 2.15 17.06
C PRO A 138 -11.27 1.81 15.59
N GLU A 139 -12.04 2.63 14.89
CA GLU A 139 -12.33 2.42 13.46
C GLU A 139 -11.14 2.79 12.59
N CYS A 140 -10.44 3.89 12.91
CA CYS A 140 -9.19 4.25 12.26
C CYS A 140 -8.12 3.15 12.40
N LEU A 141 -8.07 2.45 13.55
CA LEU A 141 -7.15 1.33 13.75
C LEU A 141 -7.51 0.12 12.89
N ARG A 142 -8.79 -0.28 12.83
CA ARG A 142 -9.25 -1.37 11.94
C ARG A 142 -9.01 -1.03 10.47
N LEU A 143 -9.26 0.22 10.08
CA LEU A 143 -8.96 0.68 8.74
C LEU A 143 -7.46 0.60 8.45
N LEU A 144 -6.60 1.03 9.39
CA LEU A 144 -5.15 0.92 9.25
C LEU A 144 -4.71 -0.54 9.07
N GLU A 145 -5.27 -1.48 9.82
CA GLU A 145 -4.97 -2.92 9.67
C GLU A 145 -5.31 -3.43 8.27
N HIS A 146 -6.46 -3.04 7.72
CA HIS A 146 -6.85 -3.38 6.35
C HIS A 146 -5.94 -2.71 5.32
N LEU A 147 -5.67 -1.41 5.46
CA LEU A 147 -4.81 -0.66 4.54
C LEU A 147 -3.37 -1.18 4.55
N LEU A 148 -2.90 -1.75 5.65
CA LEU A 148 -1.59 -2.40 5.74
C LEU A 148 -1.63 -3.91 5.48
N ALA A 149 -2.77 -4.51 5.16
CA ALA A 149 -2.79 -5.93 4.83
C ALA A 149 -1.88 -6.21 3.62
N ALA A 150 -1.06 -7.26 3.71
CA ALA A 150 -0.08 -7.59 2.67
C ALA A 150 -0.77 -7.80 1.31
N PRO A 151 -0.20 -7.27 0.20
CA PRO A 151 -0.74 -7.48 -1.14
C PRO A 151 -0.39 -8.89 -1.62
N LEU A 152 -0.97 -9.92 -1.01
CA LEU A 152 -0.72 -11.31 -1.37
C LEU A 152 -1.16 -11.56 -2.82
N GLY A 153 -0.22 -11.99 -3.67
CA GLY A 153 -0.47 -12.43 -5.05
C GLY A 153 -0.79 -11.33 -6.07
N ARG A 154 -0.47 -10.06 -5.80
CA ARG A 154 -0.87 -8.93 -6.69
C ARG A 154 0.24 -8.30 -7.53
N GLY A 155 1.46 -8.81 -7.48
CA GLY A 155 2.56 -8.41 -8.37
C GLY A 155 3.24 -7.08 -8.02
N TYR A 156 2.98 -6.54 -6.82
CA TYR A 156 3.60 -5.31 -6.33
C TYR A 156 3.87 -5.35 -4.83
N LEU A 157 4.71 -4.42 -4.39
CA LEU A 157 5.06 -4.13 -3.01
C LEU A 157 4.43 -2.81 -2.59
N ALA A 158 3.79 -2.80 -1.42
CA ALA A 158 3.34 -1.57 -0.75
C ALA A 158 4.05 -1.45 0.60
N ASP A 159 4.92 -0.45 0.75
CA ASP A 159 5.72 -0.20 1.95
C ASP A 159 5.24 1.09 2.66
N PRO A 160 4.67 1.02 3.88
CA PRO A 160 4.28 2.19 4.64
C PRO A 160 5.52 2.93 5.10
N GLN A 161 5.81 4.03 4.39
CA GLN A 161 6.90 4.94 4.75
C GLN A 161 6.60 5.67 6.05
N ARG A 162 5.33 5.99 6.28
CA ARG A 162 4.89 6.74 7.45
C ARG A 162 3.45 6.41 7.76
N VAL A 163 3.15 6.29 9.05
CA VAL A 163 1.79 6.26 9.58
C VAL A 163 1.71 7.33 10.66
N GLN A 164 0.70 8.18 10.58
CA GLN A 164 0.36 9.13 11.64
C GLN A 164 -1.05 8.85 12.11
N LEU A 165 -1.20 8.61 13.40
CA LEU A 165 -2.49 8.51 14.06
C LEU A 165 -2.53 9.55 15.18
N GLY A 166 -3.25 10.64 14.94
CA GLY A 166 -3.36 11.77 15.85
C GLY A 166 -4.75 11.91 16.45
N ALA A 167 -4.87 12.49 17.64
CA ALA A 167 -6.18 12.84 18.19
C ALA A 167 -6.70 14.13 17.52
N ALA A 168 -7.93 14.10 17.02
CA ALA A 168 -8.61 15.25 16.42
C ALA A 168 -9.59 15.96 17.40
N GLY A 169 -9.65 15.50 18.66
CA GLY A 169 -10.58 15.99 19.67
C GLY A 169 -11.92 15.23 19.69
N GLY A 170 -12.66 15.28 20.80
CA GLY A 170 -14.00 14.68 20.90
C GLY A 170 -14.09 13.15 20.71
N GLY A 171 -12.97 12.42 20.84
CA GLY A 171 -12.91 10.97 20.56
C GLY A 171 -12.60 10.62 19.09
N ALA A 172 -12.49 11.63 18.23
CA ALA A 172 -12.04 11.46 16.86
C ALA A 172 -10.50 11.35 16.78
N ALA A 173 -10.05 10.56 15.83
CA ALA A 173 -8.67 10.40 15.40
C ALA A 173 -8.54 10.80 13.94
N GLN A 174 -7.35 11.27 13.57
CA GLN A 174 -6.93 11.46 12.21
C GLN A 174 -5.88 10.41 11.88
N LEU A 175 -6.12 9.64 10.82
CA LEU A 175 -5.19 8.68 10.26
C LEU A 175 -4.63 9.25 8.95
N VAL A 176 -3.31 9.39 8.88
CA VAL A 176 -2.61 9.70 7.64
C VAL A 176 -1.63 8.58 7.34
N LEU A 177 -1.74 8.00 6.16
CA LEU A 177 -0.92 6.88 5.70
C LEU A 177 -0.14 7.30 4.46
N TRP A 178 1.17 7.07 4.49
CA TRP A 178 2.06 7.20 3.34
C TRP A 178 2.55 5.82 2.95
N LEU A 179 2.22 5.40 1.74
CA LEU A 179 2.61 4.13 1.16
C LEU A 179 3.46 4.35 -0.08
N HIS A 180 4.55 3.60 -0.17
CA HIS A 180 5.39 3.53 -1.35
C HIS A 180 5.03 2.26 -2.12
N VAL A 181 4.56 2.40 -3.35
CA VAL A 181 4.09 1.29 -4.18
C VAL A 181 5.07 1.06 -5.32
N THR A 182 5.62 -0.15 -5.38
CA THR A 182 6.64 -0.56 -6.35
C THR A 182 6.25 -1.88 -7.03
N PRO A 183 6.32 -2.00 -8.36
CA PRO A 183 6.11 -3.29 -9.04
C PRO A 183 7.10 -4.35 -8.54
N ALA A 184 6.64 -5.58 -8.30
CA ALA A 184 7.46 -6.62 -7.67
C ALA A 184 8.67 -7.04 -8.53
N GLN A 185 8.51 -6.99 -9.85
CA GLN A 185 9.58 -7.33 -10.81
C GLN A 185 10.82 -6.43 -10.66
N ARG A 186 10.63 -5.18 -10.23
CA ARG A 186 11.71 -4.19 -10.05
C ARG A 186 12.54 -4.42 -8.80
N PHE A 187 12.04 -5.19 -7.84
CA PHE A 187 12.78 -5.52 -6.62
C PHE A 187 13.96 -6.48 -6.86
N PHE A 188 13.91 -7.22 -7.98
CA PHE A 188 14.91 -8.21 -8.37
C PHE A 188 15.88 -7.71 -9.44
N GLU A 189 15.67 -6.50 -9.97
CA GLU A 189 16.65 -5.87 -10.85
C GLU A 189 17.89 -5.50 -10.02
N PRO A 190 19.11 -5.93 -10.42
CA PRO A 190 20.32 -5.44 -9.78
C PRO A 190 20.33 -3.91 -9.89
N ARG A 191 20.55 -3.21 -8.76
CA ARG A 191 20.84 -1.79 -8.80
C ARG A 191 22.07 -1.60 -9.67
N ALA A 192 21.89 -1.05 -10.87
CA ALA A 192 23.00 -0.66 -11.71
C ALA A 192 23.82 0.39 -10.96
N GLY A 193 25.01 0.02 -10.50
CA GLY A 193 26.02 0.91 -9.94
C GLY A 193 25.79 1.36 -8.49
N VAL A 194 26.31 0.58 -7.54
CA VAL A 194 27.07 1.12 -6.39
C VAL A 194 28.37 0.33 -6.32
#